data_AF-A0A958LSY0-F1
#
_entry.id   AF-A0A958LSY0-F1
#
_cell.length_a   1.000
_cell.length_b   1.000
_cell.length_c   1.000
_cell.angle_alpha   90.00
_cell.angle_beta   90.00
_cell.angle_gamma   90.00
#
_symmetry.space_group_name_H-M   'P 1'
#
loop_
_entity.id
_entity.type
_entity.pdbx_description
1 polymer ?
#
loop_
_entity_poly.entity_id
_entity_poly.type
_entity_poly.pdbx_seq_one_letter_code
_entity_poly.pdbx_strand_id
1 'polypeptide(L)'
;MPGCNTTLLRTCVVIGVLFVSCISAHAKETGKNGLLPVMDKDFACTSPEAAQRYQRDYSINVRSFGGDERCNSDIDTKKLYNDLQIVEEGRFGGSDTNVFIQNFVDRDRYYNWLSSMTYGVRRGHDVPWATAYNSGGYFTMQDGWTKLSTLGRVGTIIHEARHTEGYGHRACNYGPYSDTNLPGCDRSVQEGGSHGVEMEYYSRVVLQGVNFHPAYKAMARLMALGRANFVFNQKAMGTQDRLLALAGQQAHLISETDSLQAEIPSPVGFVLKRTSFGASLFSGQEAIALDLYAHEDEEMPLSDDFSYFKIIHMEQHIPAIDMEEFDIRDKRYLVSLDDQGNVRSFVFRNAQWSRPLSIQGAVRLTTVAPNGVQGLFVVKQDGRLCRLDPDRMSCPDVAKGLWPQDVKAMTYLGQELYHLKTDGQVIHSVTGQGFAPLQGQIVEQMTSVPTYDSFQL
;
A
#
# COMPACT_ATOMS: atom_id res chain seq x y z
N MET A 1 8.84 20.50 63.01
CA MET A 1 8.38 19.13 63.31
C MET A 1 8.40 18.32 62.03
N PRO A 2 8.74 17.02 62.12
CA PRO A 2 9.73 16.39 61.25
C PRO A 2 9.21 15.16 60.49
N GLY A 3 10.07 14.62 59.61
CA GLY A 3 9.99 13.29 59.01
C GLY A 3 10.80 13.27 57.70
N CYS A 4 12.14 13.18 57.67
CA CYS A 4 13.08 12.15 58.15
C CYS A 4 12.98 10.84 57.32
N ASN A 5 13.92 10.66 56.37
CA ASN A 5 15.00 9.61 56.32
C ASN A 5 14.54 8.30 55.65
N THR A 6 15.29 7.65 54.74
CA THR A 6 16.68 7.11 54.82
C THR A 6 17.22 6.78 53.39
N THR A 7 18.47 7.13 53.00
CA THR A 7 19.76 6.34 52.98
C THR A 7 19.82 5.28 51.86
N LEU A 8 20.85 5.01 51.03
CA LEU A 8 22.33 4.92 51.10
C LEU A 8 22.95 5.23 49.71
N LEU A 9 24.06 5.96 49.55
CA LEU A 9 25.50 5.67 49.76
C LEU A 9 26.23 4.97 48.57
N ARG A 10 27.36 5.59 48.21
CA ARG A 10 28.20 5.47 47.01
C ARG A 10 29.13 4.24 46.99
N THR A 11 29.62 3.86 45.81
CA THR A 11 31.05 3.52 45.58
C THR A 11 31.48 3.82 44.14
N CYS A 12 32.68 4.38 43.98
CA CYS A 12 33.36 4.75 42.73
C CYS A 12 34.30 3.64 42.23
N VAL A 13 34.64 3.65 40.93
CA VAL A 13 36.01 3.38 40.43
C VAL A 13 36.29 4.33 39.25
N VAL A 14 37.51 4.89 39.20
CA VAL A 14 38.07 5.83 38.21
C VAL A 14 39.39 5.26 37.67
N ILE A 15 39.82 5.81 36.52
CA ILE A 15 41.17 5.85 35.88
C ILE A 15 41.34 4.81 34.75
N GLY A 16 41.75 5.15 33.51
CA GLY A 16 42.65 6.25 33.10
C GLY A 16 42.48 6.79 31.67
N VAL A 17 43.33 7.78 31.36
CA VAL A 17 43.22 8.87 30.38
C VAL A 17 44.49 8.95 29.50
N LEU A 18 44.34 9.57 28.31
CA LEU A 18 45.29 10.17 27.32
C LEU A 18 45.50 9.38 26.00
N PHE A 19 44.96 9.83 24.84
CA PHE A 19 45.36 10.91 23.89
C PHE A 19 46.51 10.46 22.95
N VAL A 20 46.60 10.66 21.61
CA VAL A 20 46.18 11.70 20.64
C VAL A 20 46.24 11.11 19.20
N SER A 21 45.30 11.52 18.34
CA SER A 21 45.33 11.75 16.87
C SER A 21 45.80 10.68 15.85
N CYS A 22 44.95 10.38 14.85
CA CYS A 22 44.97 10.99 13.51
C CYS A 22 43.99 10.28 12.56
N ILE A 23 43.21 11.08 11.83
CA ILE A 23 42.73 10.87 10.44
C ILE A 23 42.22 9.46 10.09
N SER A 24 40.89 9.34 10.00
CA SER A 24 40.28 8.51 8.97
C SER A 24 38.99 9.17 8.53
N ALA A 25 39.08 9.93 7.44
CA ALA A 25 37.96 10.09 6.53
C ALA A 25 37.67 8.71 5.94
N HIS A 26 36.70 8.02 6.49
CA HIS A 26 36.00 6.86 5.94
C HIS A 26 34.60 6.95 6.55
N ALA A 27 33.48 6.76 5.89
CA ALA A 27 33.09 6.70 4.49
C ALA A 27 31.56 6.77 4.59
N LYS A 28 30.88 7.33 3.60
CA LYS A 28 29.45 7.01 3.41
C LYS A 28 29.37 5.50 3.27
N GLU A 29 28.99 4.77 4.32
CA GLU A 29 28.39 3.46 4.12
C GLU A 29 26.95 3.70 3.67
N THR A 30 26.82 4.10 2.40
CA THR A 30 25.66 3.69 1.62
C THR A 30 25.56 2.17 1.74
N GLY A 31 24.41 1.67 2.16
CA GLY A 31 24.26 0.29 2.63
C GLY A 31 24.92 -0.71 1.68
N LYS A 32 25.89 -1.48 2.21
CA LYS A 32 26.75 -2.57 1.68
C LYS A 32 27.13 -2.64 0.17
N ASN A 33 26.36 -2.09 -0.76
CA ASN A 33 26.55 -2.10 -2.22
C ASN A 33 26.24 -0.73 -2.87
N GLY A 34 26.17 0.36 -2.12
CA GLY A 34 25.82 1.69 -2.68
C GLY A 34 24.33 1.93 -2.92
N LEU A 35 23.47 1.05 -2.38
CA LEU A 35 22.02 1.15 -2.45
C LEU A 35 21.45 1.98 -1.29
N LEU A 36 20.30 2.60 -1.52
CA LEU A 36 19.53 3.28 -0.48
C LEU A 36 18.84 2.25 0.45
N PRO A 37 18.80 2.49 1.77
CA PRO A 37 18.09 1.61 2.70
C PRO A 37 16.57 1.65 2.48
N VAL A 38 15.90 0.55 2.83
CA VAL A 38 14.44 0.38 2.64
C VAL A 38 13.67 0.72 3.91
N MET A 39 14.06 0.10 5.03
CA MET A 39 13.40 0.31 6.33
C MET A 39 14.10 1.42 7.11
N ASP A 40 13.33 2.19 7.89
CA ASP A 40 13.89 3.29 8.70
C ASP A 40 15.04 2.87 9.62
N LYS A 41 14.95 1.68 10.19
CA LYS A 41 15.97 1.11 11.09
C LYS A 41 17.30 0.79 10.39
N ASP A 42 17.30 0.69 9.06
CA ASP A 42 18.48 0.36 8.27
C ASP A 42 19.26 1.62 7.87
N PHE A 43 18.73 2.82 8.12
CA PHE A 43 19.44 4.07 7.91
C PHE A 43 20.48 4.29 9.01
N ALA A 44 21.69 4.65 8.60
CA ALA A 44 22.71 5.15 9.52
C ALA A 44 22.24 6.45 10.21
N CYS A 45 22.91 6.82 11.31
CA CYS A 45 22.67 8.11 11.95
C CYS A 45 22.88 9.26 10.95
N THR A 46 21.95 10.21 10.92
CA THR A 46 22.08 11.43 10.13
C THR A 46 23.22 12.29 10.71
N SER A 47 24.17 12.69 9.87
CA SER A 47 25.29 13.51 10.35
C SER A 47 24.79 14.88 10.86
N PRO A 48 25.48 15.52 11.83
CA PRO A 48 25.13 16.86 12.28
C PRO A 48 25.00 17.87 11.13
N GLU A 49 25.90 17.79 10.15
CA GLU A 49 25.95 18.69 9.00
C GLU A 49 24.75 18.49 8.07
N ALA A 50 24.40 17.22 7.80
CA ALA A 50 23.23 16.88 7.00
C ALA A 50 21.93 17.30 7.71
N ALA A 51 21.80 17.03 9.01
CA ALA A 51 20.65 17.44 9.81
C ALA A 51 20.47 18.96 9.82
N GLN A 52 21.54 19.72 10.09
CA GLN A 52 21.51 21.19 10.05
C GLN A 52 21.13 21.73 8.66
N ARG A 53 21.63 21.11 7.59
CA ARG A 53 21.24 21.45 6.22
C ARG A 53 19.75 21.20 6.00
N TYR A 54 19.23 20.02 6.33
CA TYR A 54 17.80 19.72 6.20
C TYR A 54 16.92 20.68 7.02
N GLN A 55 17.29 20.95 8.26
CA GLN A 55 16.58 21.89 9.12
C GLN A 55 16.51 23.29 8.50
N ARG A 56 17.59 23.76 7.89
CA ARG A 56 17.65 25.07 7.22
C ARG A 56 16.88 25.07 5.91
N ASP A 57 17.15 24.10 5.03
CA ASP A 57 16.60 24.08 3.67
C ASP A 57 15.07 23.91 3.68
N TYR A 58 14.52 23.21 4.68
CA TYR A 58 13.07 22.96 4.83
C TYR A 58 12.42 23.71 6.00
N SER A 59 13.18 24.56 6.71
CA SER A 59 12.73 25.26 7.92
C SER A 59 11.98 24.34 8.90
N ILE A 60 12.62 23.23 9.27
CA ILE A 60 12.00 22.15 10.07
C ILE A 60 11.86 22.58 11.53
N ASN A 61 10.65 22.52 12.06
CA ASN A 61 10.40 22.66 13.50
C ASN A 61 10.71 21.35 14.24
N VAL A 62 11.99 21.07 14.49
CA VAL A 62 12.44 19.83 15.15
C VAL A 62 11.79 19.57 16.50
N ARG A 63 11.42 20.62 17.25
CA ARG A 63 10.73 20.46 18.55
C ARG A 63 9.38 19.78 18.39
N SER A 64 8.66 20.07 17.30
CA SER A 64 7.38 19.41 17.01
C SER A 64 7.52 17.94 16.65
N PHE A 65 8.70 17.51 16.19
CA PHE A 65 9.00 16.13 15.78
C PHE A 65 9.77 15.32 16.84
N GLY A 66 9.74 15.75 18.10
CA GLY A 66 10.42 15.03 19.21
C GLY A 66 11.88 15.44 19.46
N GLY A 67 12.37 16.53 18.86
CA GLY A 67 13.74 17.03 19.02
C GLY A 67 14.70 16.57 17.92
N ASP A 68 15.96 17.00 17.97
CA ASP A 68 16.98 16.70 16.94
C ASP A 68 17.55 15.27 17.08
N GLU A 69 16.66 14.27 17.02
CA GLU A 69 17.03 12.86 17.01
C GLU A 69 17.54 12.47 15.62
N ARG A 70 18.70 11.81 15.58
CA ARG A 70 19.45 11.55 14.34
C ARG A 70 19.72 10.07 14.11
N CYS A 71 19.46 9.22 15.10
CA CYS A 71 19.79 7.79 15.08
C CYS A 71 18.57 6.92 15.33
N ASN A 72 17.70 7.27 16.28
CA ASN A 72 16.55 6.45 16.64
C ASN A 72 15.38 6.63 15.64
N SER A 73 15.14 5.62 14.80
CA SER A 73 14.06 5.58 13.81
C SER A 73 12.65 5.66 14.38
N ASP A 74 12.48 5.42 15.68
CA ASP A 74 11.16 5.53 16.31
C ASP A 74 10.75 6.99 16.53
N ILE A 75 11.71 7.93 16.50
CA ILE A 75 11.46 9.36 16.67
C ILE A 75 11.21 10.01 15.30
N ASP A 76 10.13 10.78 15.21
CA ASP A 76 9.64 11.33 13.94
C ASP A 76 10.64 12.25 13.24
N THR A 77 11.51 12.97 13.95
CA THR A 77 12.57 13.78 13.31
C THR A 77 13.53 12.91 12.50
N LYS A 78 13.88 11.73 13.02
CA LYS A 78 14.75 10.80 12.29
C LYS A 78 14.06 10.26 11.04
N LYS A 79 12.77 9.91 11.12
CA LYS A 79 11.99 9.50 9.93
C LYS A 79 12.01 10.58 8.86
N LEU A 80 11.78 11.85 9.24
CA LEU A 80 11.85 12.97 8.30
C LEU A 80 13.24 13.12 7.66
N TYR A 81 14.32 12.94 8.42
CA TYR A 81 15.68 12.95 7.85
C TYR A 81 15.93 11.78 6.90
N ASN A 82 15.42 10.59 7.19
CA ASN A 82 15.51 9.46 6.25
C ASN A 82 14.79 9.78 4.95
N ASP A 83 13.57 10.34 5.02
CA ASP A 83 12.78 10.71 3.85
C ASP A 83 13.54 11.73 2.98
N LEU A 84 14.10 12.78 3.59
CA LEU A 84 14.88 13.80 2.88
C LEU A 84 16.20 13.26 2.31
N GLN A 85 16.85 12.32 3.00
CA GLN A 85 18.04 11.66 2.50
C GLN A 85 17.74 10.83 1.24
N ILE A 86 16.61 10.15 1.18
CA ILE A 86 16.19 9.41 -0.02
C ILE A 86 15.97 10.34 -1.21
N VAL A 87 15.32 11.49 -0.98
CA VAL A 87 15.11 12.49 -2.03
C VAL A 87 16.44 13.10 -2.51
N GLU A 88 17.39 13.34 -1.60
CA GLU A 88 18.70 13.90 -1.93
C GLU A 88 19.61 12.90 -2.65
N GLU A 89 19.68 11.67 -2.15
CA GLU A 89 20.65 10.67 -2.61
C GLU A 89 20.11 9.75 -3.70
N GLY A 90 18.80 9.78 -3.96
CA GLY A 90 18.15 9.05 -5.05
C GLY A 90 18.66 9.50 -6.41
N ARG A 91 19.07 8.55 -7.25
CA ARG A 91 19.60 8.80 -8.60
C ARG A 91 18.78 8.10 -9.65
N PHE A 92 18.51 8.82 -10.73
CA PHE A 92 17.73 8.34 -11.87
C PHE A 92 18.58 8.35 -13.14
N GLY A 93 18.64 7.22 -13.83
CA GLY A 93 19.27 7.04 -15.13
C GLY A 93 18.24 6.97 -16.26
N GLY A 94 18.70 6.57 -17.45
CA GLY A 94 17.85 6.20 -18.58
C GLY A 94 17.07 7.34 -19.23
N SER A 95 16.25 6.97 -20.21
CA SER A 95 15.25 7.81 -20.87
C SER A 95 13.95 7.02 -21.08
N ASP A 96 13.70 6.04 -20.20
CA ASP A 96 12.56 5.14 -20.33
C ASP A 96 11.27 5.94 -20.38
N THR A 97 10.42 5.61 -21.35
CA THR A 97 9.12 6.22 -21.52
C THR A 97 8.10 5.44 -20.72
N ASN A 98 7.25 6.17 -20.01
CA ASN A 98 6.19 5.59 -19.20
C ASN A 98 5.02 6.57 -19.15
N VAL A 99 3.79 6.06 -19.02
CA VAL A 99 2.59 6.91 -18.93
C VAL A 99 2.66 7.91 -17.78
N PHE A 100 3.35 7.56 -16.68
CA PHE A 100 3.52 8.41 -15.50
C PHE A 100 4.75 9.32 -15.56
N ILE A 101 5.70 9.12 -16.47
CA ILE A 101 6.92 9.93 -16.56
C ILE A 101 6.71 11.04 -17.59
N GLN A 102 6.27 12.21 -17.12
CA GLN A 102 5.93 13.38 -17.94
C GLN A 102 6.96 14.52 -17.80
N ASN A 103 7.98 14.34 -16.95
CA ASN A 103 8.98 15.33 -16.60
C ASN A 103 8.40 16.57 -15.90
N PHE A 104 7.48 16.36 -14.96
CA PHE A 104 6.98 17.44 -14.10
C PHE A 104 8.08 18.04 -13.23
N VAL A 105 9.00 17.20 -12.77
CA VAL A 105 10.20 17.60 -12.04
C VAL A 105 11.42 17.04 -12.77
N ASP A 106 12.42 17.89 -12.97
CA ASP A 106 13.70 17.46 -13.52
C ASP A 106 14.30 16.39 -12.59
N ARG A 107 14.64 15.23 -13.16
CA ARG A 107 15.09 14.05 -12.42
C ARG A 107 16.27 14.32 -11.49
N ASP A 108 17.15 15.26 -11.87
CA ASP A 108 18.37 15.57 -11.12
C ASP A 108 18.13 16.71 -10.10
N ARG A 109 16.88 17.15 -9.95
CA ARG A 109 16.53 18.34 -9.16
C ARG A 109 15.46 18.11 -8.11
N TYR A 110 15.03 16.86 -7.84
CA TYR A 110 13.98 16.59 -6.85
C TYR A 110 14.24 17.26 -5.50
N TYR A 111 15.43 17.15 -4.91
CA TYR A 111 15.75 17.80 -3.62
C TYR A 111 15.68 19.34 -3.70
N ASN A 112 16.24 19.94 -4.75
CA ASN A 112 16.25 21.39 -4.93
C ASN A 112 14.86 21.95 -5.23
N TRP A 113 14.07 21.24 -6.03
CA TRP A 113 12.66 21.57 -6.27
C TRP A 113 11.87 21.45 -4.97
N LEU A 114 12.00 20.33 -4.25
CA LEU A 114 11.24 20.06 -3.02
C LEU A 114 11.49 21.13 -1.95
N SER A 115 12.77 21.46 -1.70
CA SER A 115 13.15 22.55 -0.80
C SER A 115 12.63 23.91 -1.26
N SER A 116 12.69 24.23 -2.56
CA SER A 116 12.16 25.49 -3.09
C SER A 116 10.64 25.63 -2.95
N MET A 117 9.92 24.51 -2.81
CA MET A 117 8.48 24.45 -2.61
C MET A 117 8.07 24.33 -1.13
N THR A 118 9.04 24.26 -0.21
CA THR A 118 8.80 24.04 1.22
C THR A 118 9.34 25.21 2.04
N TYR A 119 8.43 26.02 2.58
CA TYR A 119 8.77 27.18 3.42
C TYR A 119 8.85 26.84 4.91
N GLY A 120 8.28 25.71 5.32
CA GLY A 120 8.39 25.20 6.68
C GLY A 120 7.72 23.85 6.85
N VAL A 121 8.28 23.02 7.72
CA VAL A 121 7.72 21.70 8.05
C VAL A 121 7.54 21.57 9.55
N ARG A 122 6.35 21.15 9.98
CA ARG A 122 6.05 20.84 11.38
C ARG A 122 5.27 19.54 11.51
N ARG A 123 5.30 18.95 12.70
CA ARG A 123 4.38 17.90 13.12
C ARG A 123 3.09 18.53 13.63
N GLY A 124 1.95 17.96 13.26
CA GLY A 124 0.62 18.29 13.78
C GLY A 124 -0.16 17.04 14.12
N HIS A 125 -1.17 17.18 15.00
CA HIS A 125 -2.04 16.08 15.45
C HIS A 125 -3.52 16.49 15.40
N ASP A 126 -3.79 17.53 14.61
CA ASP A 126 -5.08 18.23 14.57
C ASP A 126 -6.04 17.62 13.53
N VAL A 127 -5.51 16.87 12.56
CA VAL A 127 -6.31 16.22 11.52
C VAL A 127 -5.94 14.73 11.47
N PRO A 128 -6.49 13.90 12.36
CA PRO A 128 -6.03 12.52 12.57
C PRO A 128 -6.25 11.58 11.37
N TRP A 129 -7.11 11.96 10.42
CA TRP A 129 -7.36 11.20 9.19
C TRP A 129 -6.52 11.67 8.00
N ALA A 130 -5.80 12.80 8.11
CA ALA A 130 -4.89 13.25 7.07
C ALA A 130 -3.50 12.65 7.27
N THR A 131 -2.77 12.47 6.18
CA THR A 131 -1.34 12.12 6.21
C THR A 131 -0.49 13.38 6.38
N ALA A 132 -0.80 14.41 5.60
CA ALA A 132 -0.23 15.74 5.70
C ALA A 132 -1.21 16.75 5.10
N TYR A 133 -0.90 18.04 5.26
CA TYR A 133 -1.50 19.08 4.44
C TYR A 133 -0.53 20.24 4.24
N ASN A 134 -0.66 20.93 3.11
CA ASN A 134 0.09 22.12 2.75
C ASN A 134 -0.79 23.38 2.86
N SER A 135 -0.29 24.39 3.55
CA SER A 135 -0.84 25.75 3.55
C SER A 135 0.17 26.74 2.97
N GLY A 136 0.22 26.87 1.64
CA GLY A 136 1.03 27.86 0.93
C GLY A 136 2.54 27.70 1.15
N GLY A 137 3.04 26.46 1.11
CA GLY A 137 4.45 26.10 1.35
C GLY A 137 4.75 25.65 2.78
N TYR A 138 3.79 25.74 3.70
CA TYR A 138 3.96 25.27 5.08
C TYR A 138 3.29 23.91 5.28
N PHE A 139 4.10 22.87 5.43
CA PHE A 139 3.62 21.49 5.52
C PHE A 139 3.40 21.12 6.98
N THR A 140 2.27 20.49 7.24
CA THR A 140 1.98 19.88 8.54
C THR A 140 1.86 18.37 8.37
N MET A 141 2.86 17.62 8.85
CA MET A 141 2.85 16.16 8.85
C MET A 141 1.97 15.66 10.00
N GLN A 142 0.98 14.84 9.67
CA GLN A 142 -0.02 14.34 10.61
C GLN A 142 0.30 12.91 11.06
N ASP A 143 -0.53 12.33 11.93
CA ASP A 143 -0.30 10.99 12.48
C ASP A 143 -0.26 9.92 11.38
N GLY A 144 -1.04 10.09 10.31
CA GLY A 144 -1.02 9.20 9.15
C GLY A 144 0.36 9.10 8.50
N TRP A 145 1.14 10.18 8.42
CA TRP A 145 2.49 10.17 7.82
C TRP A 145 3.42 9.22 8.56
N THR A 146 3.41 9.21 9.89
CA THR A 146 4.29 8.33 10.69
C THR A 146 3.99 6.84 10.54
N LYS A 147 2.81 6.49 10.04
CA LYS A 147 2.33 5.12 9.84
C LYS A 147 2.59 4.59 8.43
N LEU A 148 3.04 5.45 7.51
CA LEU A 148 3.40 5.02 6.17
C LEU A 148 4.81 4.40 6.15
N SER A 149 5.02 3.49 5.19
CA SER A 149 6.35 3.05 4.79
C SER A 149 7.22 4.26 4.42
N THR A 150 8.55 4.10 4.51
CA THR A 150 9.53 5.14 4.17
C THR A 150 9.23 5.79 2.82
N LEU A 151 8.92 4.96 1.80
CA LEU A 151 8.57 5.46 0.47
C LEU A 151 7.22 6.20 0.43
N GLY A 152 6.20 5.71 1.14
CA GLY A 152 4.91 6.41 1.23
C GLY A 152 5.06 7.80 1.85
N ARG A 153 5.97 7.96 2.82
CA ARG A 153 6.30 9.27 3.39
C ARG A 153 7.02 10.17 2.41
N VAL A 154 8.02 9.67 1.70
CA VAL A 154 8.71 10.42 0.62
C VAL A 154 7.72 10.92 -0.42
N GLY A 155 6.85 10.05 -0.92
CA GLY A 155 5.83 10.43 -1.89
C GLY A 155 4.83 11.46 -1.33
N THR A 156 4.49 11.38 -0.04
CA THR A 156 3.68 12.41 0.63
C THR A 156 4.35 13.78 0.60
N ILE A 157 5.64 13.88 0.93
CA ILE A 157 6.32 15.19 0.96
C ILE A 157 6.41 15.78 -0.46
N ILE A 158 6.69 14.95 -1.47
CA ILE A 158 6.68 15.33 -2.89
C ILE A 158 5.29 15.79 -3.33
N HIS A 159 4.24 15.07 -2.94
CA HIS A 159 2.85 15.40 -3.20
C HIS A 159 2.48 16.77 -2.61
N GLU A 160 2.79 16.99 -1.32
CA GLU A 160 2.48 18.24 -0.64
C GLU A 160 3.20 19.42 -1.29
N ALA A 161 4.45 19.25 -1.73
CA ALA A 161 5.18 20.31 -2.41
C ALA A 161 4.52 20.80 -3.70
N ARG A 162 3.85 19.92 -4.42
CA ARG A 162 3.13 20.30 -5.64
C ARG A 162 1.94 21.21 -5.35
N HIS A 163 1.34 21.16 -4.15
CA HIS A 163 0.31 22.12 -3.75
C HIS A 163 0.85 23.56 -3.63
N THR A 164 2.14 23.77 -3.35
CA THR A 164 2.75 25.12 -3.30
C THR A 164 2.72 25.79 -4.68
N GLU A 165 2.72 25.01 -5.76
CA GLU A 165 2.63 25.51 -7.14
C GLU A 165 1.18 25.79 -7.58
N GLY A 166 0.20 25.62 -6.69
CA GLY A 166 -1.22 25.92 -6.94
C GLY A 166 -2.05 24.74 -7.47
N TYR A 167 -1.48 23.53 -7.49
CA TYR A 167 -2.18 22.32 -7.93
C TYR A 167 -3.03 21.74 -6.80
N GLY A 168 -4.24 22.26 -6.61
CA GLY A 168 -5.19 21.73 -5.62
C GLY A 168 -5.95 20.49 -6.09
N HIS A 169 -6.50 19.74 -5.14
CA HIS A 169 -7.35 18.58 -5.41
C HIS A 169 -8.76 18.98 -5.88
N ARG A 170 -9.41 18.06 -6.58
CA ARG A 170 -10.80 18.15 -7.02
C ARG A 170 -11.60 16.97 -6.46
N ALA A 171 -12.93 17.11 -6.46
CA ALA A 171 -13.81 16.02 -6.06
C ALA A 171 -13.58 14.79 -6.96
N CYS A 172 -13.54 13.62 -6.36
CA CYS A 172 -13.34 12.35 -7.06
C CYS A 172 -14.65 11.90 -7.73
N ASN A 173 -14.58 11.40 -8.96
CA ASN A 173 -15.73 10.79 -9.65
C ASN A 173 -15.72 9.25 -9.64
N TYR A 174 -14.63 8.62 -9.18
CA TYR A 174 -14.56 7.18 -8.95
C TYR A 174 -13.66 6.84 -7.73
N GLY A 175 -13.61 5.56 -7.36
CA GLY A 175 -12.81 5.06 -6.25
C GLY A 175 -13.52 5.20 -4.89
N PRO A 176 -12.76 5.21 -3.78
CA PRO A 176 -13.33 5.20 -2.42
C PRO A 176 -14.02 6.52 -2.02
N TYR A 177 -13.75 7.61 -2.74
CA TYR A 177 -14.23 8.96 -2.42
C TYR A 177 -15.27 9.48 -3.42
N SER A 178 -15.75 8.65 -4.35
CA SER A 178 -16.61 9.06 -5.47
C SER A 178 -18.00 9.59 -5.07
N ASP A 179 -18.48 9.23 -3.90
CA ASP A 179 -19.74 9.70 -3.33
C ASP A 179 -19.56 10.86 -2.33
N THR A 180 -18.35 11.43 -2.28
CA THR A 180 -18.01 12.53 -1.38
C THR A 180 -17.73 13.81 -2.17
N ASN A 181 -18.02 14.95 -1.57
CA ASN A 181 -17.57 16.26 -2.10
C ASN A 181 -16.14 16.58 -1.64
N LEU A 182 -15.39 15.62 -1.11
CA LEU A 182 -14.03 15.86 -0.64
C LEU A 182 -13.10 15.98 -1.84
N PRO A 183 -12.32 17.07 -1.93
CA PRO A 183 -11.28 17.17 -2.95
C PRO A 183 -10.17 16.19 -2.59
N GLY A 184 -9.95 15.18 -3.45
CA GLY A 184 -8.92 14.17 -3.24
C GLY A 184 -8.28 13.61 -4.51
N CYS A 185 -8.71 14.09 -5.68
CA CYS A 185 -8.26 13.58 -6.97
C CYS A 185 -7.70 14.70 -7.86
N ASP A 186 -6.72 14.34 -8.68
CA ASP A 186 -6.28 15.10 -9.84
C ASP A 186 -7.26 14.86 -11.00
N ARG A 187 -7.26 15.72 -12.04
CA ARG A 187 -8.08 15.45 -13.23
C ARG A 187 -7.53 14.28 -14.03
N SER A 188 -6.24 14.26 -14.29
CA SER A 188 -5.53 13.25 -15.07
C SER A 188 -4.04 13.29 -14.75
N VAL A 189 -3.30 12.26 -15.16
CA VAL A 189 -1.83 12.26 -15.05
C VAL A 189 -1.23 13.46 -15.77
N GLN A 190 -1.70 13.78 -16.97
CA GLN A 190 -1.14 14.84 -17.83
C GLN A 190 -1.32 16.26 -17.27
N GLU A 191 -2.25 16.47 -16.33
CA GLU A 191 -2.36 17.76 -15.62
C GLU A 191 -1.12 18.04 -14.77
N GLY A 192 -0.41 16.99 -14.34
CA GLY A 192 0.73 17.11 -13.44
C GLY A 192 0.34 17.68 -12.09
N GLY A 193 -0.83 17.29 -11.58
CA GLY A 193 -1.26 17.62 -10.22
C GLY A 193 -0.42 16.92 -9.15
N SER A 194 -0.83 17.04 -7.89
CA SER A 194 -0.04 16.53 -6.76
C SER A 194 0.12 15.01 -6.80
N HIS A 195 -0.92 14.27 -7.22
CA HIS A 195 -0.79 12.84 -7.45
C HIS A 195 0.02 12.55 -8.71
N GLY A 196 -0.09 13.37 -9.75
CA GLY A 196 0.71 13.24 -10.98
C GLY A 196 2.23 13.25 -10.71
N VAL A 197 2.71 14.21 -9.91
CA VAL A 197 4.13 14.29 -9.54
C VAL A 197 4.56 13.15 -8.61
N GLU A 198 3.69 12.75 -7.67
CA GLU A 198 3.92 11.58 -6.81
C GLU A 198 4.08 10.29 -7.65
N MET A 199 3.18 10.05 -8.61
CA MET A 199 3.25 8.88 -9.50
C MET A 199 4.48 8.91 -10.40
N GLU A 200 4.88 10.09 -10.88
CA GLU A 200 6.11 10.25 -11.65
C GLU A 200 7.32 9.82 -10.82
N TYR A 201 7.42 10.28 -9.57
CA TYR A 201 8.55 9.90 -8.71
C TYR A 201 8.62 8.39 -8.50
N TYR A 202 7.50 7.73 -8.16
CA TYR A 202 7.47 6.28 -8.01
C TYR A 202 7.87 5.56 -9.30
N SER A 203 7.35 6.01 -10.45
CA SER A 203 7.65 5.39 -11.74
C SER A 203 9.12 5.56 -12.14
N ARG A 204 9.74 6.70 -11.80
CA ARG A 204 11.18 6.90 -11.95
C ARG A 204 11.98 6.00 -11.03
N VAL A 205 11.55 5.78 -9.78
CA VAL A 205 12.21 4.82 -8.87
C VAL A 205 12.23 3.42 -9.48
N VAL A 206 11.10 2.97 -10.06
CA VAL A 206 10.99 1.66 -10.72
C VAL A 206 11.90 1.57 -11.94
N LEU A 207 11.67 2.43 -12.93
CA LEU A 207 12.22 2.27 -14.28
C LEU A 207 13.61 2.91 -14.43
N GLN A 208 13.79 4.06 -13.81
CA GLN A 208 14.99 4.88 -13.96
C GLN A 208 15.92 4.78 -12.74
N GLY A 209 15.50 4.17 -11.63
CA GLY A 209 16.24 4.16 -10.38
C GLY A 209 17.57 3.41 -10.45
N VAL A 210 18.68 4.10 -10.16
CA VAL A 210 20.05 3.55 -10.24
C VAL A 210 20.50 2.93 -8.92
N ASN A 211 20.21 3.56 -7.79
CA ASN A 211 20.67 3.15 -6.46
C ASN A 211 19.53 2.81 -5.49
N PHE A 212 18.37 2.44 -6.03
CA PHE A 212 17.24 1.98 -5.23
C PHE A 212 17.28 0.45 -5.10
N HIS A 213 17.08 -0.04 -3.88
CA HIS A 213 16.98 -1.46 -3.59
C HIS A 213 15.80 -2.11 -4.35
N PRO A 214 15.88 -3.38 -4.79
CA PRO A 214 14.78 -4.07 -5.49
C PRO A 214 13.44 -3.99 -4.73
N ALA A 215 13.42 -4.29 -3.44
CA ALA A 215 12.23 -4.10 -2.60
C ALA A 215 11.67 -2.67 -2.65
N TYR A 216 12.52 -1.64 -2.74
CA TYR A 216 12.07 -0.25 -2.86
C TYR A 216 11.42 0.02 -4.23
N LYS A 217 11.92 -0.61 -5.30
CA LYS A 217 11.29 -0.56 -6.64
C LYS A 217 9.95 -1.27 -6.64
N ALA A 218 9.85 -2.44 -6.00
CA ALA A 218 8.59 -3.17 -5.84
C ALA A 218 7.55 -2.32 -5.10
N MET A 219 7.92 -1.74 -3.95
CA MET A 219 7.06 -0.81 -3.21
C MET A 219 6.61 0.38 -4.06
N ALA A 220 7.52 0.96 -4.86
CA ALA A 220 7.20 2.08 -5.76
C ALA A 220 6.20 1.67 -6.85
N ARG A 221 6.39 0.49 -7.44
CA ARG A 221 5.50 -0.07 -8.45
C ARG A 221 4.11 -0.29 -7.88
N LEU A 222 4.02 -0.96 -6.73
CA LEU A 222 2.77 -1.24 -6.04
C LEU A 222 2.05 0.04 -5.58
N MET A 223 2.78 1.04 -5.08
CA MET A 223 2.23 2.38 -4.79
C MET A 223 1.68 3.05 -6.03
N ALA A 224 2.44 3.05 -7.13
CA ALA A 224 2.03 3.68 -8.40
C ALA A 224 0.76 3.03 -8.94
N LEU A 225 0.73 1.69 -9.02
CA LEU A 225 -0.43 0.93 -9.48
C LEU A 225 -1.63 1.11 -8.55
N GLY A 226 -1.44 0.93 -7.24
CA GLY A 226 -2.53 1.03 -6.26
C GLY A 226 -3.19 2.41 -6.25
N ARG A 227 -2.39 3.48 -6.31
CA ARG A 227 -2.90 4.87 -6.27
C ARG A 227 -3.47 5.33 -7.61
N ALA A 228 -2.82 5.03 -8.73
CA ALA A 228 -3.29 5.43 -10.05
C ALA A 228 -4.71 4.90 -10.39
N ASN A 229 -5.16 3.87 -9.66
CA ASN A 229 -6.51 3.32 -9.73
C ASN A 229 -7.61 4.12 -9.02
N PHE A 230 -7.30 5.19 -8.28
CA PHE A 230 -8.34 5.95 -7.58
C PHE A 230 -8.08 7.45 -7.45
N VAL A 231 -6.88 7.94 -7.79
CA VAL A 231 -6.49 9.34 -7.55
C VAL A 231 -6.65 10.29 -8.74
N PHE A 232 -7.10 9.82 -9.92
CA PHE A 232 -7.16 10.62 -11.15
C PHE A 232 -8.52 10.55 -11.85
N ASN A 233 -9.37 11.56 -11.89
CA ASN A 233 -10.72 11.46 -12.50
C ASN A 233 -10.80 10.93 -13.96
N GLN A 234 -9.67 10.91 -14.68
CA GLN A 234 -9.47 10.17 -15.93
C GLN A 234 -8.56 8.96 -15.71
N LYS A 235 -8.97 7.82 -16.30
CA LYS A 235 -8.23 6.56 -16.25
C LYS A 235 -6.75 6.77 -16.64
N ALA A 236 -5.86 6.46 -15.70
CA ALA A 236 -4.44 6.75 -15.82
C ALA A 236 -3.64 5.66 -16.57
N MET A 237 -4.19 4.45 -16.62
CA MET A 237 -3.54 3.26 -17.16
C MET A 237 -4.55 2.28 -17.73
N GLY A 238 -4.16 1.50 -18.74
CA GLY A 238 -4.95 0.39 -19.24
C GLY A 238 -5.07 -0.72 -18.19
N THR A 239 -6.16 -1.48 -18.26
CA THR A 239 -6.44 -2.56 -17.32
C THR A 239 -6.88 -3.81 -18.07
N GLN A 240 -6.39 -4.97 -17.66
CA GLN A 240 -6.84 -6.27 -18.13
C GLN A 240 -7.13 -7.15 -16.93
N ASP A 241 -8.32 -7.76 -16.87
CA ASP A 241 -8.60 -8.76 -15.86
C ASP A 241 -7.91 -10.08 -16.24
N ARG A 242 -7.19 -10.66 -15.28
CA ARG A 242 -6.53 -11.95 -15.40
C ARG A 242 -6.97 -12.88 -14.29
N LEU A 243 -6.90 -14.18 -14.53
CA LEU A 243 -7.09 -15.20 -13.49
C LEU A 243 -5.75 -15.45 -12.82
N LEU A 244 -5.69 -15.27 -11.50
CA LEU A 244 -4.55 -15.66 -10.68
C LEU A 244 -4.92 -16.93 -9.91
N ALA A 245 -4.16 -18.00 -10.12
CA ALA A 245 -4.32 -19.28 -9.44
C ALA A 245 -3.03 -19.68 -8.71
N LEU A 246 -3.17 -20.24 -7.50
CA LEU A 246 -2.05 -20.75 -6.71
C LEU A 246 -2.09 -22.27 -6.66
N ALA A 247 -1.00 -22.89 -7.08
CA ALA A 247 -0.74 -24.32 -6.95
C ALA A 247 0.54 -24.50 -6.11
N GLY A 248 0.38 -24.69 -4.79
CA GLY A 248 1.50 -24.62 -3.85
C GLY A 248 2.13 -23.23 -3.80
N GLN A 249 3.43 -23.14 -4.11
CA GLN A 249 4.20 -21.88 -4.18
C GLN A 249 4.24 -21.27 -5.60
N GLN A 250 3.57 -21.90 -6.57
CA GLN A 250 3.51 -21.40 -7.93
C GLN A 250 2.23 -20.58 -8.15
N ALA A 251 2.41 -19.33 -8.55
CA ALA A 251 1.36 -18.48 -9.07
C ALA A 251 1.27 -18.61 -10.59
N HIS A 252 0.05 -18.83 -11.08
CA HIS A 252 -0.28 -18.83 -12.50
C HIS A 252 -1.16 -17.61 -12.80
N LEU A 253 -0.64 -16.68 -13.59
CA LEU A 253 -1.35 -15.49 -14.03
C LEU A 253 -1.78 -15.66 -15.48
N ILE A 254 -3.06 -15.88 -15.71
CA ILE A 254 -3.60 -16.36 -16.99
C ILE A 254 -4.54 -15.31 -17.59
N SER A 255 -4.36 -15.02 -18.87
CA SER A 255 -5.31 -14.25 -19.68
C SER A 255 -5.98 -15.14 -20.74
N GLU A 256 -6.82 -14.56 -21.61
CA GLU A 256 -7.39 -15.29 -22.75
C GLU A 256 -6.32 -15.70 -23.79
N THR A 257 -5.19 -15.00 -23.83
CA THR A 257 -4.18 -15.14 -24.89
C THR A 257 -2.81 -15.61 -24.41
N ASP A 258 -2.52 -15.50 -23.12
CA ASP A 258 -1.22 -15.84 -22.54
C ASP A 258 -1.35 -16.39 -21.11
N SER A 259 -0.24 -16.95 -20.61
CA SER A 259 -0.09 -17.37 -19.22
C SER A 259 1.33 -17.07 -18.77
N LEU A 260 1.45 -16.47 -17.60
CA LEU A 260 2.71 -16.25 -16.90
C LEU A 260 2.73 -17.10 -15.63
N GLN A 261 3.94 -17.48 -15.21
CA GLN A 261 4.16 -18.24 -13.98
C GLN A 261 5.23 -17.54 -13.16
N ALA A 262 5.04 -17.50 -11.84
CA ALA A 262 6.01 -16.96 -10.90
C ALA A 262 5.98 -17.77 -9.61
N GLU A 263 7.13 -17.86 -8.94
CA GLU A 263 7.15 -18.31 -7.56
C GLU A 263 6.71 -17.16 -6.66
N ILE A 264 5.80 -17.45 -5.72
CA ILE A 264 5.36 -16.47 -4.73
C ILE A 264 5.46 -17.07 -3.32
N PRO A 265 5.68 -16.24 -2.29
CA PRO A 265 5.50 -16.70 -0.93
C PRO A 265 4.04 -17.14 -0.77
N SER A 266 3.79 -18.36 -0.28
CA SER A 266 2.45 -18.86 0.01
C SER A 266 2.42 -19.41 1.44
N PRO A 267 2.40 -18.55 2.46
CA PRO A 267 2.42 -19.00 3.84
C PRO A 267 1.11 -19.71 4.22
N VAL A 268 1.21 -20.71 5.09
CA VAL A 268 0.04 -21.45 5.57
C VAL A 268 -0.94 -20.49 6.27
N GLY A 269 -2.22 -20.60 5.93
CA GLY A 269 -3.29 -19.80 6.53
C GLY A 269 -3.57 -18.47 5.83
N PHE A 270 -2.85 -18.13 4.76
CA PHE A 270 -3.13 -16.95 3.95
C PHE A 270 -4.09 -17.27 2.80
N VAL A 271 -4.98 -16.32 2.50
CA VAL A 271 -5.97 -16.39 1.43
C VAL A 271 -5.66 -15.36 0.35
N LEU A 272 -5.67 -15.79 -0.91
CA LEU A 272 -5.49 -14.93 -2.07
C LEU A 272 -6.69 -14.00 -2.23
N LYS A 273 -6.42 -12.70 -2.27
CA LYS A 273 -7.39 -11.62 -2.42
C LYS A 273 -7.02 -10.71 -3.57
N ARG A 274 -8.06 -10.24 -4.27
CA ARG A 274 -7.94 -9.16 -5.25
C ARG A 274 -7.72 -7.83 -4.53
N THR A 275 -6.81 -7.01 -5.03
CA THR A 275 -6.56 -5.65 -4.50
C THR A 275 -6.46 -4.62 -5.62
N SER A 276 -6.41 -3.34 -5.24
CA SER A 276 -6.19 -2.22 -6.16
C SER A 276 -5.01 -2.40 -7.11
N PHE A 277 -3.88 -2.94 -6.67
CA PHE A 277 -2.69 -3.09 -7.50
C PHE A 277 -2.55 -4.48 -8.14
N GLY A 278 -3.49 -5.39 -7.88
CA GLY A 278 -3.47 -6.76 -8.40
C GLY A 278 -3.97 -7.75 -7.35
N ALA A 279 -3.07 -8.19 -6.46
CA ALA A 279 -3.37 -9.24 -5.50
C ALA A 279 -2.60 -9.12 -4.19
N SER A 280 -3.15 -9.72 -3.14
CA SER A 280 -2.48 -9.91 -1.86
C SER A 280 -2.85 -11.22 -1.22
N LEU A 281 -1.98 -11.73 -0.38
CA LEU A 281 -2.25 -12.86 0.50
C LEU A 281 -2.67 -12.31 1.85
N PHE A 282 -3.78 -12.79 2.41
CA PHE A 282 -4.40 -12.24 3.62
C PHE A 282 -4.65 -13.32 4.67
N SER A 283 -4.22 -13.09 5.91
CA SER A 283 -4.38 -14.05 7.02
C SER A 283 -5.46 -13.67 8.05
N GLY A 284 -6.12 -12.53 7.87
CA GLY A 284 -7.00 -11.95 8.88
C GLY A 284 -6.35 -10.88 9.74
N GLN A 285 -5.03 -10.96 9.94
CA GLN A 285 -4.25 -10.04 10.75
C GLN A 285 -3.16 -9.32 9.96
N GLU A 286 -2.70 -9.96 8.89
CA GLU A 286 -1.63 -9.48 8.02
C GLU A 286 -2.04 -9.62 6.57
N ALA A 287 -1.45 -8.77 5.73
CA ALA A 287 -1.57 -8.85 4.29
C ALA A 287 -0.19 -8.73 3.65
N ILE A 288 0.10 -9.60 2.69
CA ILE A 288 1.35 -9.60 1.91
C ILE A 288 0.99 -9.23 0.48
N ALA A 289 1.59 -8.16 -0.03
CA ALA A 289 1.40 -7.72 -1.41
C ALA A 289 2.13 -8.66 -2.38
N LEU A 290 1.49 -8.96 -3.51
CA LEU A 290 2.11 -9.71 -4.61
C LEU A 290 2.48 -8.73 -5.75
N ASP A 291 3.76 -8.51 -5.99
CA ASP A 291 4.23 -7.78 -7.18
C ASP A 291 4.22 -8.72 -8.40
N LEU A 292 3.11 -8.71 -9.14
CA LEU A 292 2.90 -9.54 -10.34
C LEU A 292 3.77 -9.12 -11.54
N TYR A 293 4.57 -8.06 -11.40
CA TYR A 293 5.40 -7.46 -12.44
C TYR A 293 6.89 -7.56 -12.13
N ALA A 294 7.24 -8.18 -11.00
CA ALA A 294 8.62 -8.47 -10.68
C ALA A 294 9.18 -9.46 -11.70
N HIS A 295 10.33 -9.12 -12.28
CA HIS A 295 11.20 -10.11 -12.91
C HIS A 295 12.13 -10.58 -11.79
N GLU A 296 12.22 -11.90 -11.57
CA GLU A 296 12.96 -12.66 -10.55
C GLU A 296 14.01 -11.87 -9.72
N ASP A 297 14.06 -12.10 -8.39
CA ASP A 297 15.01 -11.57 -7.36
C ASP A 297 14.37 -10.77 -6.20
N GLU A 298 13.05 -10.83 -6.01
CA GLU A 298 12.43 -10.25 -4.79
C GLU A 298 12.51 -11.22 -3.60
N GLU A 299 13.62 -11.16 -2.87
CA GLU A 299 13.88 -12.05 -1.71
C GLU A 299 12.97 -11.78 -0.50
N MET A 300 12.23 -10.67 -0.45
CA MET A 300 11.48 -10.24 0.74
C MET A 300 9.97 -10.11 0.49
N PRO A 301 9.13 -10.82 1.26
CA PRO A 301 7.70 -10.55 1.31
C PRO A 301 7.44 -9.09 1.69
N LEU A 302 6.57 -8.42 0.95
CA LEU A 302 6.19 -7.03 1.20
C LEU A 302 4.89 -6.99 1.98
N SER A 303 4.88 -6.32 3.13
CA SER A 303 3.62 -5.95 3.80
C SER A 303 2.74 -5.17 2.83
N ASP A 304 1.45 -5.48 2.79
CA ASP A 304 0.51 -4.71 1.98
C ASP A 304 0.13 -3.39 2.67
N ASP A 305 1.01 -2.39 2.47
CA ASP A 305 0.77 -1.00 2.84
C ASP A 305 0.20 -0.17 1.66
N PHE A 306 -0.11 -0.84 0.54
CA PHE A 306 -0.39 -0.22 -0.77
C PHE A 306 -1.88 -0.23 -1.09
N SER A 307 -2.56 -1.34 -0.80
CA SER A 307 -4.01 -1.47 -0.97
C SER A 307 -4.76 -0.90 0.24
N TYR A 308 -6.07 -1.18 0.29
CA TYR A 308 -6.88 -0.89 1.47
C TYR A 308 -6.75 -1.93 2.58
N PHE A 309 -6.08 -3.05 2.34
CA PHE A 309 -5.81 -4.05 3.36
C PHE A 309 -4.96 -3.49 4.50
N LYS A 310 -4.12 -2.47 4.24
CA LYS A 310 -3.40 -1.71 5.26
C LYS A 310 -4.26 -1.16 6.40
N ILE A 311 -5.58 -1.01 6.19
CA ILE A 311 -6.51 -0.56 7.24
C ILE A 311 -6.52 -1.54 8.43
N ILE A 312 -6.14 -2.82 8.25
CA ILE A 312 -5.98 -3.78 9.35
C ILE A 312 -4.87 -3.39 10.32
N HIS A 313 -3.87 -2.63 9.87
CA HIS A 313 -2.75 -2.15 10.68
C HIS A 313 -3.03 -0.77 11.32
N MET A 314 -4.17 -0.16 11.04
CA MET A 314 -4.57 1.12 11.64
C MET A 314 -5.22 0.90 13.01
N GLU A 315 -5.26 1.94 13.86
CA GLU A 315 -5.68 1.91 15.28
C GLU A 315 -7.09 1.34 15.57
N GLN A 316 -7.87 1.05 14.54
CA GLN A 316 -9.16 0.36 14.61
C GLN A 316 -9.01 -1.08 14.11
N HIS A 317 -8.08 -1.84 14.70
CA HIS A 317 -7.91 -3.24 14.34
C HIS A 317 -9.20 -4.00 14.59
N ILE A 318 -9.75 -4.57 13.52
CA ILE A 318 -10.91 -5.46 13.59
C ILE A 318 -10.40 -6.83 13.19
N PRO A 319 -10.40 -7.81 14.11
CA PRO A 319 -10.11 -9.19 13.76
C PRO A 319 -11.06 -9.60 12.63
N ALA A 320 -10.49 -9.95 11.48
CA ALA A 320 -11.25 -10.39 10.33
C ALA A 320 -10.85 -11.82 9.99
N ILE A 321 -11.82 -12.67 9.69
CA ILE A 321 -11.57 -13.96 9.06
C ILE A 321 -11.61 -13.85 7.54
N ASP A 322 -12.21 -12.77 7.03
CA ASP A 322 -12.28 -12.49 5.61
C ASP A 322 -12.39 -10.98 5.32
N MET A 323 -11.89 -10.56 4.17
CA MET A 323 -11.93 -9.18 3.71
C MET A 323 -11.93 -9.09 2.19
N GLU A 324 -12.70 -8.15 1.64
CA GLU A 324 -12.81 -7.93 0.19
C GLU A 324 -12.65 -6.46 -0.17
N GLU A 325 -11.77 -6.18 -1.14
CA GLU A 325 -11.68 -4.91 -1.86
C GLU A 325 -12.34 -5.06 -3.25
N PHE A 326 -13.41 -4.30 -3.50
CA PHE A 326 -14.19 -4.44 -4.72
C PHE A 326 -14.88 -3.14 -5.11
N ASP A 327 -15.34 -3.09 -6.36
CA ASP A 327 -16.00 -1.93 -6.94
C ASP A 327 -17.49 -2.25 -7.22
N ILE A 328 -18.39 -1.32 -6.88
CA ILE A 328 -19.77 -1.31 -7.38
C ILE A 328 -19.93 -0.03 -8.19
N ARG A 329 -20.05 -0.18 -9.52
CA ARG A 329 -20.02 0.95 -10.46
C ARG A 329 -18.70 1.71 -10.25
N ASP A 330 -18.77 3.01 -9.98
CA ASP A 330 -17.61 3.88 -9.80
C ASP A 330 -17.15 3.98 -8.33
N LYS A 331 -17.78 3.28 -7.38
CA LYS A 331 -17.41 3.35 -5.96
C LYS A 331 -16.68 2.11 -5.49
N ARG A 332 -15.54 2.34 -4.83
CA ARG A 332 -14.74 1.29 -4.18
C ARG A 332 -15.16 1.07 -2.75
N TYR A 333 -15.19 -0.20 -2.35
CA TYR A 333 -15.52 -0.62 -1.00
C TYR A 333 -14.41 -1.51 -0.44
N LEU A 334 -14.24 -1.41 0.87
CA LEU A 334 -13.55 -2.41 1.69
C LEU A 334 -14.59 -2.96 2.67
N VAL A 335 -14.71 -4.29 2.72
CA VAL A 335 -15.62 -4.97 3.65
C VAL A 335 -14.88 -6.07 4.38
N SER A 336 -15.04 -6.13 5.71
CA SER A 336 -14.52 -7.19 6.57
C SER A 336 -15.63 -8.05 7.15
N LEU A 337 -15.30 -9.30 7.44
CA LEU A 337 -16.10 -10.27 8.16
C LEU A 337 -15.28 -10.82 9.32
N ASP A 338 -15.83 -10.79 10.53
CA ASP A 338 -15.21 -11.37 11.73
C ASP A 338 -15.68 -12.80 12.02
N ASP A 339 -15.04 -13.44 13.01
CA ASP A 339 -15.32 -14.82 13.45
C ASP A 339 -16.68 -14.97 14.16
N GLN A 340 -17.34 -13.87 14.51
CA GLN A 340 -18.67 -13.82 15.10
C GLN A 340 -19.78 -13.65 14.04
N GLY A 341 -19.40 -13.58 12.76
CA GLY A 341 -20.35 -13.37 11.66
C GLY A 341 -20.80 -11.91 11.52
N ASN A 342 -20.06 -10.95 12.08
CA ASN A 342 -20.32 -9.53 11.86
C ASN A 342 -19.61 -9.04 10.60
N VAL A 343 -20.36 -8.33 9.78
CA VAL A 343 -19.86 -7.69 8.57
C VAL A 343 -19.77 -6.19 8.78
N ARG A 344 -18.70 -5.57 8.28
CA ARG A 344 -18.47 -4.12 8.34
C ARG A 344 -17.94 -3.61 7.01
N SER A 345 -18.51 -2.52 6.51
CA SER A 345 -17.90 -1.73 5.44
C SER A 345 -17.09 -0.56 6.01
N PHE A 346 -15.94 -0.26 5.41
CA PHE A 346 -15.15 0.91 5.76
C PHE A 346 -15.70 2.17 5.08
N VAL A 347 -15.95 3.21 5.89
CA VAL A 347 -16.47 4.51 5.43
C VAL A 347 -15.30 5.47 5.26
N PHE A 348 -14.75 5.52 4.05
CA PHE A 348 -13.55 6.31 3.72
C PHE A 348 -13.64 7.78 4.10
N ARG A 349 -14.80 8.42 3.88
CA ARG A 349 -15.04 9.82 4.22
C ARG A 349 -14.67 10.17 5.67
N ASN A 350 -14.92 9.23 6.59
CA ASN A 350 -14.76 9.44 8.02
C ASN A 350 -13.61 8.62 8.61
N ALA A 351 -12.90 7.84 7.78
CA ALA A 351 -11.87 6.89 8.21
C ALA A 351 -12.33 5.97 9.35
N GLN A 352 -13.54 5.40 9.23
CA GLN A 352 -14.16 4.59 10.27
C GLN A 352 -14.86 3.37 9.69
N TRP A 353 -14.81 2.27 10.43
CA TRP A 353 -15.68 1.13 10.17
C TRP A 353 -17.15 1.48 10.49
N SER A 354 -18.06 1.03 9.64
CA SER A 354 -19.50 1.07 9.91
C SER A 354 -19.87 0.24 11.15
N ARG A 355 -21.11 0.46 11.63
CA ARG A 355 -21.71 -0.41 12.64
C ARG A 355 -21.78 -1.85 12.11
N PRO A 356 -21.54 -2.86 12.96
CA PRO A 356 -21.56 -4.24 12.51
C PRO A 356 -22.97 -4.64 12.08
N LEU A 357 -23.06 -5.33 10.94
CA LEU A 357 -24.24 -6.11 10.57
C LEU A 357 -23.98 -7.57 10.97
N SER A 358 -24.68 -8.07 11.99
CA SER A 358 -24.57 -9.47 12.38
C SER A 358 -25.37 -10.36 11.42
N ILE A 359 -24.70 -11.33 10.80
CA ILE A 359 -25.29 -12.28 9.87
C ILE A 359 -25.03 -13.68 10.41
N GLN A 360 -26.08 -14.33 10.89
CA GLN A 360 -25.97 -15.66 11.48
C GLN A 360 -25.39 -16.67 10.48
N GLY A 361 -24.33 -17.34 10.91
CA GLY A 361 -23.65 -18.38 10.14
C GLY A 361 -22.81 -17.87 8.98
N ALA A 362 -22.53 -16.57 8.88
CA ALA A 362 -21.59 -16.05 7.88
C ALA A 362 -20.19 -16.67 8.08
N VAL A 363 -19.58 -17.15 7.00
CA VAL A 363 -18.26 -17.82 7.05
C VAL A 363 -17.24 -17.23 6.07
N ARG A 364 -17.69 -16.52 5.02
CA ARG A 364 -16.81 -15.82 4.07
C ARG A 364 -17.57 -14.81 3.22
N LEU A 365 -16.79 -14.01 2.50
CA LEU A 365 -17.19 -13.09 1.46
C LEU A 365 -16.84 -13.66 0.07
N THR A 366 -17.55 -13.21 -0.96
CA THR A 366 -17.24 -13.49 -2.37
C THR A 366 -17.78 -12.38 -3.25
N THR A 367 -17.13 -12.13 -4.39
CA THR A 367 -17.52 -11.11 -5.37
C THR A 367 -18.35 -11.66 -6.54
N VAL A 368 -18.56 -12.99 -6.56
CA VAL A 368 -19.31 -13.70 -7.61
C VAL A 368 -20.22 -14.75 -6.97
N ALA A 369 -21.49 -14.76 -7.38
CA ALA A 369 -22.47 -15.76 -6.99
C ALA A 369 -22.49 -16.97 -7.95
N PRO A 370 -23.05 -18.13 -7.55
CA PRO A 370 -23.10 -19.35 -8.38
C PRO A 370 -23.80 -19.22 -9.74
N ASN A 371 -24.63 -18.20 -9.92
CA ASN A 371 -25.31 -17.90 -11.17
C ASN A 371 -24.55 -16.88 -12.04
N GLY A 372 -23.30 -16.56 -11.69
CA GLY A 372 -22.46 -15.58 -12.38
C GLY A 372 -22.76 -14.11 -12.03
N VAL A 373 -23.74 -13.83 -11.16
CA VAL A 373 -24.01 -12.43 -10.79
C VAL A 373 -22.83 -11.88 -9.99
N GLN A 374 -22.25 -10.78 -10.47
CA GLN A 374 -21.20 -10.03 -9.78
C GLN A 374 -21.79 -9.09 -8.71
N GLY A 375 -21.05 -8.92 -7.63
CA GLY A 375 -21.39 -8.09 -6.48
C GLY A 375 -20.84 -8.70 -5.21
N LEU A 376 -20.98 -8.05 -4.06
CA LEU A 376 -20.54 -8.65 -2.80
C LEU A 376 -21.61 -9.56 -2.20
N PHE A 377 -21.23 -10.77 -1.85
CA PHE A 377 -22.10 -11.74 -1.19
C PHE A 377 -21.46 -12.27 0.08
N VAL A 378 -22.31 -12.54 1.06
CA VAL A 378 -21.94 -13.25 2.29
C VAL A 378 -22.39 -14.70 2.12
N VAL A 379 -21.44 -15.63 2.23
CA VAL A 379 -21.73 -17.07 2.19
C VAL A 379 -21.91 -17.57 3.62
N LYS A 380 -23.02 -18.26 3.86
CA LYS A 380 -23.35 -18.86 5.16
C LYS A 380 -22.86 -20.31 5.23
N GLN A 381 -22.71 -20.83 6.44
CA GLN A 381 -22.26 -22.21 6.72
C GLN A 381 -23.17 -23.27 6.07
N ASP A 382 -24.46 -22.98 5.92
CA ASP A 382 -25.43 -23.85 5.23
C ASP A 382 -25.42 -23.68 3.70
N GLY A 383 -24.49 -22.91 3.17
CA GLY A 383 -24.33 -22.62 1.75
C GLY A 383 -25.27 -21.54 1.22
N ARG A 384 -26.22 -21.02 1.99
CA ARG A 384 -27.06 -19.90 1.52
C ARG A 384 -26.21 -18.65 1.32
N LEU A 385 -26.63 -17.82 0.36
CA LEU A 385 -26.03 -16.51 0.10
C LEU A 385 -27.00 -15.39 0.42
N CYS A 386 -26.48 -14.25 0.84
CA CYS A 386 -27.19 -12.99 0.75
C CYS A 386 -26.29 -11.96 0.06
N ARG A 387 -26.89 -11.09 -0.75
CA ARG A 387 -26.16 -10.02 -1.44
C ARG A 387 -26.01 -8.85 -0.47
N LEU A 388 -24.79 -8.45 -0.16
CA LEU A 388 -24.54 -7.32 0.72
C LEU A 388 -24.70 -6.01 -0.05
N ASP A 389 -25.49 -5.10 0.51
CA ASP A 389 -25.47 -3.69 0.18
C ASP A 389 -24.54 -2.99 1.20
N PRO A 390 -23.30 -2.62 0.82
CA PRO A 390 -22.33 -2.03 1.73
C PRO A 390 -22.68 -0.59 2.15
N ASP A 391 -23.49 0.14 1.37
CA ASP A 391 -23.94 1.49 1.74
C ASP A 391 -25.01 1.43 2.82
N ARG A 392 -25.95 0.49 2.68
CA ARG A 392 -27.06 0.32 3.62
C ARG A 392 -26.73 -0.62 4.77
N MET A 393 -25.59 -1.31 4.70
CA MET A 393 -25.22 -2.41 5.59
C MET A 393 -26.41 -3.36 5.78
N SER A 394 -26.90 -3.90 4.67
CA SER A 394 -28.03 -4.83 4.65
C SER A 394 -27.73 -6.03 3.77
N CYS A 395 -28.21 -7.21 4.18
CA CYS A 395 -28.00 -8.46 3.44
C CYS A 395 -29.36 -9.13 3.19
N PRO A 396 -30.20 -8.58 2.31
CA PRO A 396 -31.48 -9.20 2.03
C PRO A 396 -31.25 -10.56 1.35
N ASP A 397 -32.08 -11.56 1.67
CA ASP A 397 -31.99 -12.95 1.16
C ASP A 397 -32.36 -13.07 -0.35
N VAL A 398 -31.92 -12.11 -1.16
CA VAL A 398 -32.34 -11.89 -2.56
C VAL A 398 -31.48 -12.70 -3.54
N ALA A 399 -30.33 -13.22 -3.11
CA ALA A 399 -29.53 -14.12 -3.93
C ALA A 399 -30.16 -15.54 -3.91
N LYS A 400 -31.07 -15.82 -4.85
CA LYS A 400 -31.54 -17.18 -5.09
C LYS A 400 -30.36 -18.05 -5.51
N GLY A 401 -29.88 -18.90 -4.61
CA GLY A 401 -28.80 -19.84 -4.88
C GLY A 401 -28.24 -20.47 -3.61
N LEU A 402 -27.70 -21.67 -3.76
CA LEU A 402 -26.85 -22.30 -2.75
C LEU A 402 -25.43 -22.32 -3.30
N TRP A 403 -24.47 -22.03 -2.44
CA TRP A 403 -23.07 -22.24 -2.74
C TRP A 403 -22.82 -23.74 -2.95
N PRO A 404 -22.31 -24.18 -4.10
CA PRO A 404 -22.08 -25.60 -4.35
C PRO A 404 -21.04 -26.16 -3.37
N GLN A 405 -21.35 -27.31 -2.73
CA GLN A 405 -20.50 -27.90 -1.69
C GLN A 405 -19.11 -28.31 -2.21
N ASP A 406 -19.01 -28.61 -3.49
CA ASP A 406 -17.80 -29.06 -4.17
C ASP A 406 -17.04 -27.92 -4.86
N VAL A 407 -17.37 -26.65 -4.58
CA VAL A 407 -16.70 -25.46 -5.12
C VAL A 407 -16.05 -24.66 -3.98
N LYS A 408 -14.75 -24.39 -4.10
CA LYS A 408 -13.98 -23.52 -3.21
C LYS A 408 -14.10 -22.05 -3.61
N ALA A 409 -13.94 -21.72 -4.89
CA ALA A 409 -13.98 -20.34 -5.39
C ALA A 409 -14.60 -20.27 -6.78
N MET A 410 -15.03 -19.08 -7.17
CA MET A 410 -15.57 -18.78 -8.49
C MET A 410 -14.99 -17.48 -8.98
N THR A 411 -14.57 -17.42 -10.24
CA THR A 411 -14.01 -16.20 -10.81
C THR A 411 -14.23 -16.11 -12.31
N TYR A 412 -14.16 -14.90 -12.84
CA TYR A 412 -14.22 -14.62 -14.26
C TYR A 412 -12.83 -14.59 -14.89
N LEU A 413 -12.73 -15.12 -16.10
CA LEU A 413 -11.67 -14.82 -17.05
C LEU A 413 -12.36 -14.37 -18.35
N GLY A 414 -12.21 -13.08 -18.68
CA GLY A 414 -13.02 -12.48 -19.74
C GLY A 414 -14.51 -12.53 -19.40
N GLN A 415 -15.30 -13.10 -20.30
CA GLN A 415 -16.74 -13.29 -20.09
C GLN A 415 -17.10 -14.66 -19.50
N GLU A 416 -16.11 -15.55 -19.35
CA GLU A 416 -16.33 -16.92 -18.94
C GLU A 416 -16.13 -17.10 -17.43
N LEU A 417 -17.03 -17.86 -16.81
CA LEU A 417 -17.02 -18.14 -15.38
C LEU A 417 -16.36 -19.50 -15.11
N TYR A 418 -15.39 -19.53 -14.21
CA TYR A 418 -14.65 -20.72 -13.80
C TYR A 418 -14.91 -21.05 -12.34
N HIS A 419 -14.95 -22.34 -12.02
CA HIS A 419 -15.09 -22.88 -10.67
C HIS A 419 -13.81 -23.61 -10.25
N LEU A 420 -13.29 -23.27 -9.06
CA LEU A 420 -12.27 -24.05 -8.39
C LEU A 420 -12.97 -25.08 -7.52
N LYS A 421 -12.76 -26.35 -7.80
CA LYS A 421 -13.38 -27.46 -7.09
C LYS A 421 -12.64 -27.78 -5.80
N THR A 422 -13.29 -28.49 -4.88
CA THR A 422 -12.68 -28.87 -3.59
C THR A 422 -11.47 -29.78 -3.74
N ASP A 423 -11.41 -30.57 -4.80
CA ASP A 423 -10.28 -31.44 -5.17
C ASP A 423 -9.12 -30.69 -5.88
N GLY A 424 -9.28 -29.39 -6.12
CA GLY A 424 -8.27 -28.52 -6.73
C GLY A 424 -8.35 -28.41 -8.26
N GLN A 425 -9.34 -29.04 -8.91
CA GLN A 425 -9.55 -28.85 -10.35
C GLN A 425 -10.20 -27.49 -10.64
N VAL A 426 -9.77 -26.84 -11.72
CA VAL A 426 -10.44 -25.64 -12.26
C VAL A 426 -11.26 -26.06 -13.48
N ILE A 427 -12.56 -25.78 -13.46
CA ILE A 427 -13.48 -26.14 -14.55
C ILE A 427 -14.26 -24.94 -15.05
N HIS A 428 -14.61 -24.94 -16.33
CA HIS A 428 -15.56 -24.00 -16.89
C HIS A 428 -16.97 -24.26 -16.32
N SER A 429 -17.63 -23.22 -15.80
CA SER A 429 -18.91 -23.35 -15.07
C SER A 429 -20.05 -23.93 -15.91
N VAL A 430 -20.14 -23.55 -17.19
CA VAL A 430 -21.20 -24.00 -18.11
C VAL A 430 -20.91 -25.37 -18.73
N THR A 431 -19.71 -25.57 -19.31
CA THR A 431 -19.40 -26.81 -20.04
C THR A 431 -18.91 -27.94 -19.13
N GLY A 432 -18.49 -27.63 -17.91
CA GLY A 432 -17.86 -28.58 -16.99
C GLY A 432 -16.47 -29.06 -17.44
N GLN A 433 -15.93 -28.53 -18.53
CA GLN A 433 -14.61 -28.91 -19.04
C GLN A 433 -13.50 -28.38 -18.15
N GLY A 434 -12.46 -29.19 -17.95
CA GLY A 434 -11.25 -28.78 -17.24
C GLY A 434 -10.59 -27.59 -17.93
N PHE A 435 -10.04 -26.67 -17.14
CA PHE A 435 -9.38 -25.48 -17.65
C PHE A 435 -7.95 -25.83 -18.08
N ALA A 436 -7.74 -25.92 -19.39
CA ALA A 436 -6.51 -26.40 -20.00
C ALA A 436 -5.21 -25.75 -19.48
N PRO A 437 -5.13 -24.42 -19.22
CA PRO A 437 -3.93 -23.79 -18.68
C PRO A 437 -3.48 -24.31 -17.30
N LEU A 438 -4.39 -24.93 -16.54
CA LEU A 438 -4.13 -25.48 -15.20
C LEU A 438 -4.33 -27.00 -15.16
N GLN A 439 -4.35 -27.66 -16.32
CA GLN A 439 -4.53 -29.11 -16.39
C GLN A 439 -3.37 -29.84 -15.71
N GLY A 440 -3.70 -30.73 -14.78
CA GLY A 440 -2.72 -31.50 -14.01
C GLY A 440 -2.17 -30.78 -12.77
N GLN A 441 -2.54 -29.51 -12.55
CA GLN A 441 -2.22 -28.78 -11.33
C GLN A 441 -3.29 -29.01 -10.26
N ILE A 442 -2.87 -29.05 -8.99
CA ILE A 442 -3.79 -29.01 -7.85
C ILE A 442 -3.83 -27.56 -7.37
N VAL A 443 -4.87 -26.84 -7.78
CA VAL A 443 -5.05 -25.44 -7.43
C VAL A 443 -5.66 -25.33 -6.03
N GLU A 444 -5.05 -24.54 -5.17
CA GLU A 444 -5.50 -24.32 -3.80
C GLU A 444 -6.42 -23.12 -3.72
N GLN A 445 -6.09 -22.07 -4.47
CA GLN A 445 -6.76 -20.77 -4.43
C GLN A 445 -6.82 -20.15 -5.82
N MET A 446 -7.87 -19.38 -6.11
CA MET A 446 -7.93 -18.56 -7.32
C MET A 446 -8.79 -17.32 -7.13
N THR A 447 -8.46 -16.26 -7.85
CA THR A 447 -9.27 -15.04 -7.97
C THR A 447 -9.03 -14.35 -9.30
N SER A 448 -9.90 -13.44 -9.71
CA SER A 448 -9.59 -12.48 -10.76
C SER A 448 -8.81 -11.32 -10.16
N VAL A 449 -7.80 -10.85 -10.89
CA VAL A 449 -6.94 -9.74 -10.49
C VAL A 449 -6.83 -8.77 -11.66
N PRO A 450 -6.86 -7.46 -11.41
CA PRO A 450 -6.53 -6.50 -12.44
C PRO A 450 -5.02 -6.53 -12.68
N THR A 451 -4.62 -6.52 -13.95
CA THR A 451 -3.28 -6.14 -14.36
C THR A 451 -3.32 -4.89 -15.23
N TYR A 452 -2.16 -4.26 -15.38
CA TYR A 452 -1.98 -2.88 -15.80
C TYR A 452 -0.86 -2.81 -16.82
N ASP A 453 -1.03 -1.99 -17.84
CA ASP A 453 -0.06 -1.82 -18.93
C ASP A 453 1.09 -0.85 -18.59
N SER A 454 1.13 -0.34 -17.37
CA SER A 454 2.06 0.72 -16.97
C SER A 454 3.46 0.25 -16.64
N PHE A 455 3.63 -1.00 -16.21
CA PHE A 455 4.92 -1.63 -16.00
C PHE A 455 4.81 -2.96 -16.72
N GLN A 456 5.62 -3.19 -17.76
CA GLN A 456 5.47 -4.35 -18.65
C GLN A 456 5.38 -5.65 -17.83
N LEU A 457 4.49 -6.56 -18.25
CA LEU A 457 4.37 -7.92 -17.72
C LEU A 457 5.24 -8.88 -18.52
#